data_AF-A0AAD2XVL5-F1
#
_entry.id   AF-A0AAD2XVL5-F1
#
_cell.length_a   1.000
_cell.length_b   1.000
_cell.length_c   1.000
_cell.angle_alpha   90.00
_cell.angle_beta   90.00
_cell.angle_gamma   90.00
#
_symmetry.space_group_name_H-M   'P 1'
#
loop_
_entity.id
_entity.type
_entity.pdbx_description
1 polymer ?
#
loop_
_entity_poly.entity_id
_entity_poly.type
_entity_poly.pdbx_seq_one_letter_code
_entity_poly.pdbx_strand_id
1 'polypeptide(L)'
;MPTDPNGPAAPRRRSEKSRTAIVTATRELLLERGFDGLTIEAVAARAGVGKQTIYRWWPTRPALVADVMLEDADRLLASVEHSGDLAADLVGWVGKLVTSLTTPRGSAMLRTLTVACMEHEDTAVKLRAGFSAPLHDSVRARLLAEGVDAATAESAADAIVGGVVYPILSGAQRYSRRRAEHTTRLIVAALTAG
;
A
#
# COMPACT_ATOMS: atom_id res chain seq x y z
N MET A 1 55.40 2.51 -8.89
CA MET A 1 54.49 3.54 -8.35
C MET A 1 53.16 2.85 -8.05
N PRO A 2 52.75 2.70 -6.79
CA PRO A 2 51.51 2.00 -6.45
C PRO A 2 50.31 2.88 -6.81
N THR A 3 49.31 2.33 -7.49
CA THR A 3 48.03 2.97 -7.76
C THR A 3 47.18 2.98 -6.50
N ASP A 4 46.88 4.18 -6.00
CA ASP A 4 46.02 4.41 -4.83
C ASP A 4 44.58 3.94 -5.13
N PRO A 5 43.99 3.02 -4.34
CA PRO A 5 42.67 2.46 -4.63
C PRO A 5 41.50 3.32 -4.12
N ASN A 6 41.76 4.55 -3.66
CA ASN A 6 40.78 5.34 -2.89
C ASN A 6 40.51 6.71 -3.53
N GLY A 7 39.95 6.71 -4.74
CA GLY A 7 39.30 7.89 -5.31
C GLY A 7 38.02 8.24 -4.52
N PRO A 8 37.63 9.53 -4.44
CA PRO A 8 36.52 9.97 -3.59
C PRO A 8 35.23 9.25 -4.01
N ALA A 9 34.67 8.45 -3.10
CA ALA A 9 33.39 7.81 -3.28
C ALA A 9 32.34 8.89 -3.65
N ALA A 10 31.91 8.83 -4.92
CA ALA A 10 31.27 9.92 -5.64
C ALA A 10 30.01 10.51 -4.97
N PRO A 11 29.70 11.81 -5.17
CA PRO A 11 28.54 12.52 -4.61
C PRO A 11 27.20 11.78 -4.73
N ARG A 12 27.01 11.01 -5.81
CA ARG A 12 25.83 10.14 -6.03
C ARG A 12 25.64 9.10 -4.92
N ARG A 13 26.72 8.44 -4.46
CA ARG A 13 26.64 7.40 -3.42
C ARG A 13 26.24 7.97 -2.05
N ARG A 14 26.69 9.19 -1.74
CA ARG A 14 26.29 9.93 -0.52
C ARG A 14 24.82 10.39 -0.60
N SER A 15 24.37 10.78 -1.79
CA SER A 15 22.98 11.16 -2.05
C SER A 15 22.01 9.99 -1.84
N GLU A 16 22.32 8.81 -2.40
CA GLU A 16 21.52 7.59 -2.21
C GLU A 16 21.48 7.14 -0.74
N LYS A 17 22.62 7.13 -0.04
CA LYS A 17 22.65 6.81 1.39
C LYS A 17 21.73 7.72 2.20
N SER A 18 21.67 9.01 1.85
CA SER A 18 20.78 9.98 2.51
C SER A 18 19.32 9.69 2.19
N ARG A 19 18.99 9.36 0.93
CA ARG A 19 17.63 8.97 0.52
C ARG A 19 17.16 7.76 1.32
N THR A 20 17.96 6.69 1.38
CA THR A 20 17.64 5.47 2.15
C THR A 20 17.45 5.75 3.65
N ALA A 21 18.30 6.59 4.24
CA ALA A 21 18.18 6.97 5.65
C ALA A 21 16.87 7.72 5.93
N ILE A 22 16.47 8.63 5.04
CA ILE A 22 15.20 9.38 5.14
C ILE A 22 14.00 8.44 5.03
N VAL A 23 14.01 7.54 4.05
CA VAL A 23 12.93 6.54 3.87
C VAL A 23 12.78 5.66 5.10
N THR A 24 13.90 5.14 5.61
CA THR A 24 13.92 4.26 6.80
C THR A 24 13.40 5.00 8.04
N ALA A 25 13.91 6.21 8.29
CA ALA A 25 13.47 7.05 9.40
C ALA A 25 11.97 7.36 9.34
N THR A 26 11.46 7.66 8.15
CA THR A 26 10.04 7.94 7.92
C THR A 26 9.19 6.72 8.21
N ARG A 27 9.60 5.54 7.74
CA ARG A 27 8.92 4.28 7.98
C ARG A 27 8.79 3.97 9.47
N GLU A 28 9.88 4.10 10.21
CA GLU A 28 9.89 3.89 11.66
C GLU A 28 8.98 4.88 12.39
N LEU A 29 9.07 6.17 12.06
CA LEU A 29 8.23 7.20 12.66
C LEU A 29 6.74 6.99 12.39
N LEU A 30 6.38 6.57 11.18
CA LEU A 30 4.98 6.25 10.84
C LEU A 30 4.45 5.08 11.68
N LEU A 31 5.29 4.09 12.00
CA LEU A 31 4.91 2.97 12.86
C LEU A 31 4.79 3.37 14.32
N GLU A 32 5.69 4.23 14.80
CA GLU A 32 5.71 4.69 16.19
C GLU A 32 4.59 5.71 16.50
N ARG A 33 4.30 6.60 15.56
CA ARG A 33 3.51 7.83 15.83
C ARG A 33 2.32 8.05 14.89
N GLY A 34 2.20 7.24 13.83
CA GLY A 34 1.19 7.46 12.78
C GLY A 34 1.47 8.69 11.91
N PHE A 35 0.56 8.98 10.98
CA PHE A 35 0.69 10.11 10.05
C PHE A 35 0.68 11.47 10.76
N ASP A 36 -0.25 11.67 11.71
CA ASP A 36 -0.40 12.95 12.40
C ASP A 36 0.81 13.30 13.26
N GLY A 37 1.46 12.29 13.85
CA GLY A 37 2.67 12.43 14.65
C GLY A 37 3.98 12.54 13.85
N LEU A 38 3.92 12.46 12.52
CA LEU A 38 5.09 12.56 11.65
C LEU A 38 5.38 14.04 11.30
N THR A 39 6.60 14.50 11.61
CA THR A 39 7.10 15.83 11.21
C THR A 39 8.39 15.72 10.41
N ILE A 40 8.64 16.67 9.51
CA ILE A 40 9.89 16.71 8.72
C ILE A 40 11.09 16.90 9.64
N GLU A 41 10.93 17.64 10.72
CA GLU A 41 11.93 17.82 11.79
C GLU A 41 12.32 16.49 12.42
N ALA A 42 11.33 15.66 12.79
CA ALA A 42 11.58 14.37 13.40
C ALA A 42 12.28 13.42 12.42
N VAL A 43 11.86 13.42 11.16
CA VAL A 43 12.51 12.63 10.09
C VAL A 43 13.96 13.08 9.89
N ALA A 44 14.21 14.39 9.79
CA ALA A 44 15.54 14.95 9.62
C ALA A 44 16.48 14.58 10.78
N ALA A 45 16.00 14.73 12.02
CA ALA A 45 16.74 14.38 13.22
C ALA A 45 17.07 12.88 13.26
N ARG A 46 16.09 12.02 12.96
CA ARG A 46 16.25 10.54 12.93
C ARG A 46 17.21 10.09 11.85
N ALA A 47 17.09 10.63 10.64
CA ALA A 47 17.92 10.27 9.50
C ALA A 47 19.33 10.90 9.54
N GLY A 48 19.58 11.83 10.47
CA GLY A 48 20.85 12.54 10.57
C GLY A 48 21.14 13.45 9.37
N VAL A 49 20.09 14.07 8.80
CA VAL A 49 20.18 14.94 7.62
C VAL A 49 19.52 16.29 7.88
N GLY A 50 19.87 17.31 7.10
CA GLY A 50 19.17 18.60 7.13
C GLY A 50 17.84 18.56 6.38
N LYS A 51 16.84 19.37 6.79
CA LYS A 51 15.51 19.44 6.15
C LYS A 51 15.58 19.71 4.63
N GLN A 52 16.52 20.57 4.20
CA GLN A 52 16.75 20.86 2.78
C GLN A 52 17.14 19.62 1.98
N THR A 53 17.80 18.64 2.61
CA THR A 53 18.11 17.36 1.95
C THR A 53 16.83 16.57 1.69
N ILE A 54 15.85 16.60 2.60
CA ILE A 54 14.55 15.96 2.42
C ILE A 54 13.76 16.67 1.31
N TYR A 55 13.64 18.00 1.40
CA TYR A 55 12.88 18.79 0.42
C TYR A 55 13.42 18.71 -1.01
N ARG A 56 14.72 18.41 -1.18
CA ARG A 56 15.32 18.16 -2.49
C ARG A 56 14.72 16.95 -3.20
N TRP A 57 14.29 15.93 -2.45
CA TRP A 57 13.72 14.69 -2.99
C TRP A 57 12.19 14.70 -2.92
N TRP A 58 11.64 15.18 -1.82
CA TRP A 58 10.20 15.19 -1.56
C TRP A 58 9.75 16.60 -1.20
N PRO A 59 9.07 17.32 -2.11
CA PRO A 59 8.70 18.71 -1.89
C PRO A 59 7.70 18.90 -0.73
N THR A 60 6.96 17.85 -0.37
CA THR A 60 5.96 17.87 0.71
C THR A 60 6.09 16.64 1.61
N ARG A 61 5.63 16.77 2.86
CA ARG A 61 5.54 15.63 3.79
C ARG A 61 4.70 14.48 3.19
N PRO A 62 3.53 14.73 2.57
CA PRO A 62 2.75 13.65 1.98
C PRO A 62 3.42 12.98 0.78
N ALA A 63 4.21 13.71 -0.02
CA ALA A 63 5.00 13.10 -1.09
C ALA A 63 6.06 12.12 -0.55
N LEU A 64 6.73 12.46 0.56
CA LEU A 64 7.65 11.57 1.25
C LEU A 64 6.94 10.33 1.79
N VAL A 65 5.80 10.53 2.47
CA VAL A 65 5.01 9.42 3.01
C VAL A 65 4.59 8.48 1.89
N ALA A 66 4.05 9.01 0.78
CA ALA A 66 3.61 8.18 -0.33
C ALA A 66 4.74 7.34 -0.93
N ASP A 67 5.92 7.92 -1.16
CA ASP A 67 7.08 7.18 -1.69
C ASP A 67 7.48 6.03 -0.75
N VAL A 68 7.53 6.31 0.57
CA VAL A 68 7.86 5.30 1.60
C VAL A 68 6.82 4.19 1.66
N MET A 69 5.53 4.52 1.55
CA MET A 69 4.45 3.53 1.51
C MET A 69 4.53 2.69 0.23
N LEU A 70 4.76 3.31 -0.92
CA LEU A 70 4.89 2.61 -2.20
C LEU A 70 6.02 1.57 -2.19
N GLU A 71 7.14 1.86 -1.53
CA GLU A 71 8.22 0.86 -1.34
C GLU A 71 7.81 -0.33 -0.44
N ASP A 72 6.72 -0.21 0.32
CA ASP A 72 6.13 -1.30 1.11
C ASP A 72 4.94 -1.98 0.40
N ALA A 73 4.46 -1.43 -0.72
CA ALA A 73 3.30 -1.93 -1.44
C ALA A 73 3.48 -3.38 -1.92
N ASP A 74 4.66 -3.73 -2.44
CA ASP A 74 5.00 -5.08 -2.91
C ASP A 74 4.80 -6.16 -1.83
N ARG A 75 4.95 -5.80 -0.56
CA ARG A 75 4.78 -6.75 0.57
C ARG A 75 3.33 -6.99 0.93
N LEU A 76 2.44 -6.08 0.53
CA LEU A 76 1.03 -6.07 0.93
C LEU A 76 0.10 -6.51 -0.20
N LEU A 77 0.53 -6.28 -1.44
CA LEU A 77 -0.25 -6.51 -2.65
C LEU A 77 0.08 -7.88 -3.24
N ALA A 78 -0.41 -8.94 -2.58
CA ALA A 78 -0.39 -10.27 -3.18
C ALA A 78 -1.34 -10.31 -4.38
N SER A 79 -0.96 -11.02 -5.45
CA SER A 79 -1.89 -11.35 -6.53
C SER A 79 -2.84 -12.48 -6.10
N VAL A 80 -4.02 -12.49 -6.73
CA VAL A 80 -4.99 -13.59 -6.62
C VAL A 80 -4.39 -14.83 -7.30
N GLU A 81 -4.56 -15.99 -6.68
CA GLU A 81 -4.13 -17.27 -7.25
C GLU A 81 -5.08 -17.72 -8.37
N HIS A 82 -4.60 -18.59 -9.26
CA HIS A 82 -5.39 -19.14 -10.36
C HIS A 82 -5.39 -20.67 -10.25
N SER A 83 -6.03 -21.18 -9.19
CA SER A 83 -6.06 -22.63 -8.92
C SER A 83 -7.11 -23.39 -9.73
N GLY A 84 -8.04 -22.68 -10.37
CA GLY A 84 -9.18 -23.24 -11.08
C GLY A 84 -10.49 -23.26 -10.26
N ASP A 85 -10.45 -22.83 -9.00
CA ASP A 85 -11.62 -22.57 -8.17
C ASP A 85 -11.71 -21.08 -7.85
N LEU A 86 -12.59 -20.36 -8.56
CA LEU A 86 -12.77 -18.91 -8.40
C LEU A 86 -13.10 -18.51 -6.96
N ALA A 87 -13.95 -19.29 -6.30
CA ALA A 87 -14.37 -18.99 -4.93
C ALA A 87 -13.19 -19.16 -3.98
N ALA A 88 -12.45 -20.27 -4.08
CA ALA A 88 -11.26 -20.52 -3.26
C ALA A 88 -10.18 -19.46 -3.48
N ASP A 89 -9.92 -19.09 -4.74
CA ASP A 89 -8.91 -18.10 -5.12
C ASP A 89 -9.21 -16.72 -4.49
N LEU A 90 -10.43 -16.21 -4.68
CA LEU A 90 -10.83 -14.89 -4.16
C LEU A 90 -10.97 -14.88 -2.63
N VAL A 91 -11.46 -15.96 -2.03
CA VAL A 91 -11.54 -16.12 -0.56
C VAL A 91 -10.15 -16.19 0.06
N GLY A 92 -9.23 -16.95 -0.54
CA GLY A 92 -7.85 -17.06 -0.10
C GLY A 92 -7.15 -15.71 -0.16
N TRP A 93 -7.32 -14.99 -1.27
CA TRP A 93 -6.78 -13.65 -1.46
C TRP A 93 -7.34 -12.64 -0.44
N VAL A 94 -8.66 -12.57 -0.25
CA VAL A 94 -9.27 -11.65 0.71
C VAL A 94 -8.82 -11.96 2.14
N GLY A 95 -8.64 -13.24 2.46
CA GLY A 95 -8.12 -13.68 3.76
C GLY A 95 -6.71 -13.16 4.04
N LYS A 96 -5.82 -13.19 3.04
CA LYS A 96 -4.47 -12.61 3.12
C LYS A 96 -4.55 -11.09 3.28
N LEU A 97 -5.36 -10.41 2.46
CA LEU A 97 -5.52 -8.95 2.52
C LEU A 97 -6.02 -8.47 3.89
N VAL A 98 -7.05 -9.11 4.44
CA VAL A 98 -7.61 -8.76 5.75
C VAL A 98 -6.58 -8.99 6.85
N THR A 99 -5.83 -10.09 6.79
CA THR A 99 -4.78 -10.40 7.76
C THR A 99 -3.70 -9.31 7.77
N SER A 100 -3.32 -8.80 6.59
CA SER A 100 -2.36 -7.70 6.47
C SER A 100 -2.91 -6.38 7.02
N LEU A 101 -4.14 -6.02 6.64
CA LEU A 101 -4.74 -4.72 6.94
C LEU A 101 -5.32 -4.58 8.36
N THR A 102 -5.57 -5.68 9.06
CA THR A 102 -6.08 -5.67 10.45
C THR A 102 -4.98 -5.62 11.51
N THR A 103 -3.71 -5.69 11.11
CA THR A 103 -2.60 -5.42 12.03
C THR A 103 -2.59 -3.94 12.46
N PRO A 104 -2.02 -3.58 13.64
CA PRO A 104 -1.86 -2.18 14.03
C PRO A 104 -1.13 -1.36 12.96
N ARG A 105 -0.07 -1.94 12.37
CA ARG A 105 0.68 -1.37 11.24
C ARG A 105 -0.18 -1.20 9.99
N GLY A 106 -0.84 -2.26 9.53
CA GLY A 106 -1.62 -2.25 8.29
C GLY A 106 -2.79 -1.29 8.35
N SER A 107 -3.50 -1.24 9.47
CA SER A 107 -4.63 -0.31 9.65
C SER A 107 -4.18 1.15 9.75
N ALA A 108 -3.05 1.43 10.45
CA ALA A 108 -2.46 2.76 10.51
C ALA A 108 -1.98 3.23 9.13
N MET A 109 -1.37 2.32 8.38
CA MET A 109 -0.95 2.57 7.00
C MET A 109 -2.15 2.87 6.09
N LEU A 110 -3.21 2.08 6.16
CA LEU A 110 -4.43 2.30 5.38
C LEU A 110 -5.06 3.67 5.66
N ARG A 111 -5.18 4.05 6.94
CA ARG A 111 -5.67 5.39 7.33
C ARG A 111 -4.77 6.50 6.77
N THR A 112 -3.46 6.32 6.88
CA THR A 112 -2.45 7.25 6.35
C THR A 112 -2.60 7.45 4.84
N LEU A 113 -2.77 6.36 4.09
CA LEU A 113 -3.01 6.40 2.64
C LEU A 113 -4.29 7.16 2.30
N THR A 114 -5.38 6.89 3.03
CA THR A 114 -6.67 7.58 2.81
C THR A 114 -6.54 9.08 3.05
N VAL A 115 -5.91 9.51 4.14
CA VAL A 115 -5.69 10.95 4.43
C VAL A 115 -4.82 11.59 3.34
N ALA A 116 -3.70 10.96 2.96
CA ALA A 116 -2.82 11.49 1.93
C ALA A 116 -3.51 11.64 0.56
N CYS A 117 -4.43 10.73 0.22
CA CYS A 117 -5.25 10.84 -0.99
C CYS A 117 -6.26 11.99 -0.95
N MET A 118 -6.74 12.39 0.24
CA MET A 118 -7.71 13.49 0.38
C MET A 118 -7.05 14.88 0.35
N GLU A 119 -5.78 14.98 0.75
CA GLU A 119 -5.09 16.27 0.90
C GLU A 119 -4.34 16.73 -0.37
N HIS A 120 -3.88 15.81 -1.22
CA HIS A 120 -3.02 16.15 -2.37
C HIS A 120 -3.30 15.31 -3.61
N GLU A 121 -3.80 15.93 -4.68
CA GLU A 121 -4.19 15.24 -5.92
C GLU A 121 -3.05 14.45 -6.57
N ASP A 122 -1.87 15.05 -6.73
CA ASP A 122 -0.68 14.34 -7.29
C ASP A 122 -0.26 13.12 -6.45
N THR A 123 -0.43 13.23 -5.13
CA THR A 123 -0.12 12.14 -4.21
C THR A 123 -1.20 11.05 -4.32
N ALA A 124 -2.46 11.45 -4.46
CA ALA A 124 -3.58 10.54 -4.67
C ALA A 124 -3.43 9.72 -5.95
N VAL A 125 -2.96 10.33 -7.05
CA VAL A 125 -2.69 9.63 -8.31
C VAL A 125 -1.63 8.54 -8.12
N LYS A 126 -0.50 8.87 -7.48
CA LYS A 126 0.58 7.91 -7.20
C LYS A 126 0.13 6.77 -6.29
N LEU A 127 -0.57 7.10 -5.21
CA LEU A 127 -1.07 6.10 -4.26
C LEU A 127 -2.16 5.22 -4.88
N ARG A 128 -3.03 5.78 -5.73
CA ARG A 128 -4.02 4.99 -6.48
C ARG A 128 -3.32 4.00 -7.40
N ALA A 129 -2.33 4.46 -8.17
CA ALA A 129 -1.59 3.61 -9.10
C ALA A 129 -0.79 2.50 -8.40
N GLY A 130 -0.22 2.77 -7.23
CA GLY A 130 0.61 1.79 -6.54
C GLY A 130 -0.08 0.95 -5.46
N PHE A 131 -1.30 1.29 -5.03
CA PHE A 131 -2.05 0.51 -4.04
C PHE A 131 -3.44 0.11 -4.50
N SER A 132 -4.27 1.08 -4.87
CA SER A 132 -5.69 0.81 -5.18
C SER A 132 -5.83 0.01 -6.47
N ALA A 133 -5.16 0.45 -7.54
CA ALA A 133 -5.27 -0.19 -8.84
C ALA A 133 -4.79 -1.65 -8.81
N PRO A 134 -3.62 -2.01 -8.25
CA PRO A 134 -3.18 -3.42 -8.19
C PRO A 134 -4.16 -4.34 -7.43
N LEU A 135 -4.80 -3.86 -6.36
CA LEU A 135 -5.81 -4.65 -5.64
C LEU A 135 -7.03 -4.95 -6.53
N HIS A 136 -7.56 -3.94 -7.21
CA HIS A 136 -8.73 -4.10 -8.08
C HIS A 136 -8.37 -4.89 -9.34
N ASP A 137 -7.23 -4.59 -9.96
CA ASP A 137 -6.74 -5.27 -11.16
C ASP A 137 -6.51 -6.76 -10.90
N SER A 138 -6.00 -7.14 -9.73
CA SER A 138 -5.81 -8.55 -9.41
C SER A 138 -7.13 -9.32 -9.30
N VAL A 139 -8.17 -8.71 -8.74
CA VAL A 139 -9.51 -9.32 -8.67
C VAL A 139 -10.15 -9.35 -10.06
N ARG A 140 -10.07 -8.23 -10.80
CA ARG A 140 -10.60 -8.12 -12.16
C ARG A 140 -9.96 -9.13 -13.11
N ALA A 141 -8.64 -9.29 -13.06
CA ALA A 141 -7.91 -10.25 -13.86
C ALA A 141 -8.36 -11.70 -13.58
N ARG A 142 -8.58 -12.04 -12.30
CA ARG A 142 -9.08 -13.37 -11.93
C ARG A 142 -10.50 -13.62 -12.45
N LEU A 143 -11.38 -12.62 -12.37
CA LEU A 143 -12.77 -12.72 -12.85
C LEU A 143 -12.83 -12.83 -14.37
N LEU A 144 -12.06 -12.01 -15.09
CA LEU A 144 -11.95 -12.08 -16.55
C LEU A 144 -11.43 -13.44 -17.02
N ALA A 145 -10.48 -14.05 -16.28
CA ALA A 145 -9.99 -15.39 -16.59
C ALA A 145 -11.06 -16.50 -16.42
N GLU A 146 -12.11 -16.25 -15.64
CA GLU A 146 -13.28 -17.13 -15.51
C GLU A 146 -14.37 -16.84 -16.57
N GLY A 147 -14.15 -15.86 -17.44
CA GLY A 147 -15.13 -15.46 -18.47
C GLY A 147 -16.19 -14.46 -18.01
N VAL A 148 -16.04 -13.87 -16.82
CA VAL A 148 -16.90 -12.74 -16.39
C VAL A 148 -16.64 -11.53 -17.27
N ASP A 149 -17.70 -10.83 -17.72
CA ASP A 149 -17.54 -9.65 -18.55
C ASP A 149 -16.87 -8.47 -17.80
N ALA A 150 -16.30 -7.53 -18.55
CA ALA A 150 -15.49 -6.46 -17.97
C ALA A 150 -16.24 -5.55 -16.98
N ALA A 151 -17.51 -5.21 -17.28
CA ALA A 151 -18.29 -4.30 -16.44
C ALA A 151 -18.69 -4.98 -15.12
N THR A 152 -19.07 -6.25 -15.19
CA THR A 152 -19.35 -7.07 -14.01
C THR A 152 -18.09 -7.32 -13.19
N ALA A 153 -16.95 -7.61 -13.84
CA ALA A 153 -15.68 -7.82 -13.16
C ALA A 153 -15.19 -6.57 -12.43
N GLU A 154 -15.36 -5.38 -13.02
CA GLU A 154 -15.06 -4.10 -12.40
C GLU A 154 -15.93 -3.87 -11.16
N SER A 155 -17.24 -4.01 -11.28
CA SER A 155 -18.18 -3.83 -10.16
C SER A 155 -17.94 -4.83 -9.02
N ALA A 156 -17.62 -6.09 -9.35
CA ALA A 156 -17.31 -7.10 -8.37
C ALA A 156 -15.97 -6.84 -7.66
N ALA A 157 -14.95 -6.33 -8.39
CA ALA A 157 -13.69 -5.93 -7.79
C ALA A 157 -13.90 -4.78 -6.79
N ASP A 158 -14.66 -3.76 -7.15
CA ASP A 158 -15.01 -2.64 -6.27
C ASP A 158 -15.73 -3.14 -5.00
N ALA A 159 -16.71 -4.04 -5.16
CA ALA A 159 -17.47 -4.60 -4.05
C ALA A 159 -16.60 -5.46 -3.11
N ILE A 160 -15.71 -6.31 -3.66
CA ILE A 160 -14.83 -7.18 -2.88
C ILE A 160 -13.78 -6.34 -2.13
N VAL A 161 -13.07 -5.45 -2.83
CA VAL A 161 -12.01 -4.62 -2.24
C VAL A 161 -12.62 -3.62 -1.25
N GLY A 162 -13.70 -2.93 -1.65
CA GLY A 162 -14.42 -2.00 -0.78
C GLY A 162 -15.01 -2.67 0.46
N GLY A 163 -15.51 -3.90 0.32
CA GLY A 163 -16.00 -4.73 1.42
C GLY A 163 -14.94 -5.12 2.47
N VAL A 164 -13.66 -4.92 2.16
CA VAL A 164 -12.52 -5.04 3.09
C VAL A 164 -12.06 -3.70 3.60
N VAL A 165 -11.77 -2.78 2.68
CA VAL A 165 -11.14 -1.50 2.99
C VAL A 165 -12.04 -0.62 3.85
N TYR A 166 -13.32 -0.48 3.49
CA TYR A 166 -14.24 0.43 4.19
C TYR A 166 -14.51 0.02 5.65
N PRO A 167 -14.80 -1.24 5.99
CA PRO A 167 -15.00 -1.64 7.39
C PRO A 167 -13.76 -1.45 8.28
N ILE A 168 -12.56 -1.67 7.73
CA ILE A 168 -11.31 -1.46 8.47
C ILE A 168 -11.07 0.04 8.71
N LEU A 169 -11.29 0.87 7.69
CA LEU A 169 -11.16 2.34 7.80
C LEU A 169 -12.17 2.95 8.76
N SER A 170 -13.43 2.52 8.70
CA SER A 170 -14.51 3.02 9.57
C SER A 170 -14.40 2.56 11.03
N GLY A 171 -13.35 1.81 11.39
CA GLY A 171 -13.10 1.41 12.77
C GLY A 171 -14.11 0.37 13.27
N ALA A 172 -14.67 -0.45 12.37
CA ALA A 172 -15.55 -1.54 12.77
C ALA A 172 -14.73 -2.56 13.59
N GLN A 173 -14.74 -2.41 14.93
CA GLN A 173 -14.07 -3.26 15.94
C GLN A 173 -14.39 -4.77 15.80
N ARG A 174 -15.32 -5.14 14.91
CA ARG A 174 -15.79 -6.49 14.62
C ARG A 174 -15.48 -6.97 13.20
N TYR A 175 -14.72 -6.21 12.40
CA TYR A 175 -14.33 -6.68 11.09
C TYR A 175 -13.33 -7.85 11.23
N SER A 176 -13.65 -8.97 10.61
CA SER A 176 -12.91 -10.22 10.77
C SER A 176 -12.69 -10.88 9.43
N ARG A 177 -11.65 -11.70 9.35
CA ARG A 177 -11.38 -12.56 8.20
C ARG A 177 -12.61 -13.37 7.80
N ARG A 178 -13.33 -13.96 8.76
CA ARG A 178 -14.56 -14.73 8.50
C ARG A 178 -15.63 -13.89 7.78
N ARG A 179 -15.82 -12.63 8.19
CA ARG A 179 -16.79 -11.72 7.55
C ARG A 179 -16.36 -11.36 6.13
N ALA A 180 -15.09 -11.05 5.92
CA ALA A 180 -14.53 -10.76 4.60
C ALA A 180 -14.75 -11.94 3.63
N GLU A 181 -14.33 -13.13 4.05
CA GLU A 181 -14.51 -14.35 3.26
C GLU A 181 -15.98 -14.67 2.98
N HIS A 182 -16.88 -14.43 3.94
CA HIS A 182 -18.31 -14.63 3.73
C HIS A 182 -18.87 -13.66 2.69
N THR A 183 -18.55 -12.36 2.78
CA THR A 183 -18.94 -11.37 1.77
C THR A 183 -18.43 -11.75 0.39
N THR A 184 -17.17 -12.16 0.26
CA THR A 184 -16.60 -12.60 -1.02
C THR A 184 -17.34 -13.82 -1.57
N ARG A 185 -17.67 -14.82 -0.75
CA ARG A 185 -18.46 -15.99 -1.20
C ARG A 185 -19.84 -15.59 -1.72
N LEU A 186 -20.51 -14.63 -1.07
CA LEU A 186 -21.81 -14.13 -1.53
C LEU A 186 -21.70 -13.45 -2.90
N ILE A 187 -20.67 -12.63 -3.11
CA ILE A 187 -20.43 -11.96 -4.39
C ILE A 187 -20.14 -13.00 -5.48
N VAL A 188 -19.23 -13.96 -5.23
CA VAL A 188 -18.91 -15.01 -6.21
C VAL A 188 -20.12 -15.87 -6.55
N ALA A 189 -20.92 -16.26 -5.55
CA ALA A 189 -22.13 -17.04 -5.79
C ALA A 189 -23.14 -16.31 -6.70
N ALA A 190 -23.26 -14.99 -6.54
CA ALA A 190 -24.12 -14.16 -7.39
C ALA A 190 -23.62 -14.09 -8.85
N LEU A 191 -22.30 -14.13 -9.06
CA LEU A 191 -21.69 -14.13 -10.40
C LEU A 191 -21.89 -15.45 -11.15
N THR A 192 -21.94 -16.57 -10.42
CA THR A 192 -22.11 -17.91 -11.00
C THR A 192 -23.58 -18.33 -11.21
N ALA A 193 -24.52 -17.55 -10.67
CA ALA A 193 -25.95 -17.87 -10.71
C ALA A 193 -26.69 -17.24 -11.90
N GLY A 194 -26.02 -16.38 -12.69
CA GLY A 194 -26.53 -15.77 -13.92
C GLY A 194 -25.93 -16.42 -15.16
#